data_AF-A0A8T7EWU0-F1
#
_entry.id   AF-A0A8T7EWU0-F1
#
_cell.length_a   1.000
_cell.length_b   1.000
_cell.length_c   1.000
_cell.angle_alpha   90.00
_cell.angle_beta   90.00
_cell.angle_gamma   90.00
#
_symmetry.space_group_name_H-M   'P 1'
#
loop_
_entity.id
_entity.type
_entity.pdbx_description
1 polymer ?
#
loop_
_entity_poly.entity_id
_entity_poly.type
_entity_poly.pdbx_seq_one_letter_code
_entity_poly.pdbx_strand_id
1 'polypeptide(L)'
;MQARYTGQVTAAEWRWVTTGATILALFILLPMILLPIRLTDPSRAFMGALHAPDEAAQVLSIVRIGQDNGWLWRALHTGEAQSGIFADPLYIVVGQLARITGLDGITLFHIARALAALFMFHALYVLGAAIWTRLTIRRVFWSIASVGAGFGWLIPSGAADTVGAGTVSVSGGAAQCASPAGDCVLGVPVGGDPRRAGPG
;
A
#
# COMPACT_ATOMS: atom_id res chain seq x y z
N MET A 1 38.27 4.96 -27.36
CA MET A 1 36.95 4.59 -26.78
C MET A 1 35.89 5.49 -27.41
N GLN A 2 35.14 4.99 -28.40
CA GLN A 2 34.07 5.78 -29.02
C GLN A 2 32.87 5.85 -28.06
N ALA A 3 32.55 7.05 -27.58
CA ALA A 3 31.31 7.30 -26.85
C ALA A 3 30.15 6.99 -27.80
N ARG A 4 29.38 5.93 -27.52
CA ARG A 4 28.14 5.62 -28.24
C ARG A 4 27.14 6.73 -27.95
N TYR A 5 27.14 7.75 -28.80
CA TYR A 5 26.11 8.79 -28.86
C TYR A 5 24.87 8.21 -29.53
N THR A 6 24.01 7.58 -28.74
CA THR A 6 22.67 7.21 -29.21
C THR A 6 21.64 7.56 -28.16
N GLY A 7 20.65 8.36 -28.53
CA GLY A 7 19.41 8.54 -27.74
C GLY A 7 18.59 7.25 -27.59
N GLN A 8 19.02 6.16 -28.24
CA GLN A 8 18.45 4.83 -28.13
C GLN A 8 18.97 4.12 -26.87
N VAL A 9 18.04 3.60 -26.06
CA VAL A 9 18.35 2.78 -24.88
C VAL A 9 18.62 1.35 -25.33
N THR A 10 19.82 0.84 -25.05
CA THR A 10 20.20 -0.52 -25.45
C THR A 10 19.49 -1.60 -24.63
N ALA A 11 19.40 -2.83 -25.14
CA ALA A 11 18.83 -3.96 -24.39
C ALA A 11 19.60 -4.25 -23.08
N ALA A 12 20.91 -3.99 -23.05
CA ALA A 12 21.73 -4.11 -21.85
C ALA A 12 21.37 -3.04 -20.80
N GLU A 13 21.06 -1.82 -21.23
CA GLU A 13 20.55 -0.76 -20.35
C GLU A 13 19.20 -1.15 -19.76
N TRP A 14 18.25 -1.62 -20.58
CA TRP A 14 16.95 -2.08 -20.08
C TRP A 14 17.09 -3.20 -19.06
N ARG A 15 17.90 -4.23 -19.33
CA ARG A 15 18.16 -5.30 -18.35
C ARG A 15 18.75 -4.77 -17.05
N TRP A 16 19.66 -3.82 -17.12
CA TRP A 16 20.25 -3.20 -15.92
C TRP A 16 19.19 -2.45 -15.10
N VAL A 17 18.35 -1.65 -15.76
CA VAL A 17 17.27 -0.89 -15.11
C VAL A 17 16.23 -1.82 -14.52
N THR A 18 15.76 -2.82 -15.27
CA THR A 18 14.75 -3.77 -14.79
C THR A 18 15.25 -4.55 -13.58
N THR A 19 16.50 -5.02 -13.59
CA THR A 19 17.09 -5.71 -12.44
C THR A 19 17.20 -4.78 -11.24
N GLY A 20 17.71 -3.55 -11.41
CA GLY A 20 17.83 -2.58 -10.33
C GLY A 20 16.47 -2.18 -9.74
N ALA A 21 15.50 -1.89 -10.61
CA ALA A 21 14.13 -1.53 -10.24
C ALA A 21 13.43 -2.67 -9.49
N THR A 22 13.63 -3.93 -9.94
CA THR A 22 13.05 -5.11 -9.28
C THR A 22 13.65 -5.31 -7.89
N ILE A 23 14.98 -5.23 -7.75
CA ILE A 23 15.66 -5.33 -6.45
C ILE A 23 15.14 -4.25 -5.51
N LEU A 24 15.04 -3.00 -5.97
CA LEU A 24 14.59 -1.89 -5.15
C LEU A 24 13.12 -2.01 -4.76
N ALA A 25 12.25 -2.42 -5.69
CA ALA A 25 10.84 -2.66 -5.41
C ALA A 25 10.66 -3.78 -4.38
N LEU A 26 11.38 -4.90 -4.53
CA LEU A 26 11.37 -6.00 -3.56
C LEU A 26 11.90 -5.56 -2.19
N PHE A 27 12.95 -4.73 -2.16
CA PHE A 27 13.50 -4.19 -0.92
C PHE A 27 12.48 -3.30 -0.19
N ILE A 28 11.74 -2.46 -0.91
CA ILE A 28 10.69 -1.59 -0.35
C ILE A 28 9.49 -2.41 0.15
N LEU A 29 9.15 -3.52 -0.53
CA LEU A 29 8.04 -4.40 -0.16
C LEU A 29 8.42 -5.43 0.91
N LEU A 30 9.72 -5.65 1.15
CA LEU A 30 10.23 -6.65 2.08
C LEU A 30 9.55 -6.62 3.45
N PRO A 31 9.42 -5.47 4.14
CA PRO A 31 8.84 -5.47 5.48
C PRO A 31 7.31 -5.72 5.45
N MET A 32 6.63 -5.45 4.33
CA MET A 32 5.21 -5.83 4.14
C MET A 32 5.01 -7.34 4.02
N ILE A 33 5.99 -8.05 3.45
CA ILE A 33 5.93 -9.50 3.26
C ILE A 33 6.35 -10.21 4.55
N LEU A 34 7.42 -9.74 5.19
CA LEU A 34 7.98 -10.40 6.37
C LEU A 34 7.09 -10.26 7.61
N LEU A 35 6.44 -9.12 7.82
CA LEU A 35 5.65 -8.88 9.02
C LEU A 35 4.48 -9.86 9.20
N PRO A 36 3.57 -10.08 8.23
CA PRO A 36 2.48 -11.04 8.37
C PRO A 36 2.97 -12.49 8.56
N ILE A 37 4.13 -12.86 8.01
CA ILE A 37 4.73 -14.19 8.22
C ILE A 37 5.25 -14.35 9.65
N ARG A 38 5.67 -13.26 10.31
CA ARG A 38 6.18 -13.25 11.69
C ARG A 38 5.09 -13.03 12.73
N LEU A 39 3.88 -12.61 12.34
CA LEU A 39 2.74 -12.54 13.23
C LEU A 39 2.21 -13.95 13.50
N THR A 40 2.59 -14.51 14.64
CA THR A 40 2.10 -15.82 15.13
C THR A 40 0.88 -15.69 16.04
N ASP A 41 0.54 -14.46 16.47
CA ASP A 41 -0.54 -14.19 17.41
C ASP A 41 -1.91 -14.21 16.70
N PRO A 42 -2.81 -15.18 16.99
CA PRO A 42 -4.13 -15.25 16.35
C PRO A 42 -5.03 -14.05 16.67
N SER A 43 -4.71 -13.30 17.74
CA SER A 43 -5.48 -12.13 18.16
C SER A 43 -5.09 -10.86 17.41
N ARG A 44 -4.13 -10.91 16.48
CA ARG A 44 -3.68 -9.73 15.71
C ARG A 44 -3.57 -10.04 14.22
N ALA A 45 -4.15 -9.17 13.40
CA ALA A 45 -4.06 -9.25 11.94
C ALA A 45 -3.28 -8.07 11.37
N PHE A 46 -2.45 -8.33 10.36
CA PHE A 46 -1.73 -7.28 9.63
C PHE A 46 -2.69 -6.54 8.69
N MET A 47 -2.73 -5.21 8.80
CA MET A 47 -3.65 -4.36 8.03
C MET A 47 -3.13 -3.99 6.64
N GLY A 48 -1.91 -4.39 6.25
CA GLY A 48 -1.36 -4.06 4.92
C GLY A 48 -0.50 -2.79 4.86
N ALA A 49 -0.15 -2.17 6.00
CA ALA A 49 0.73 -1.01 6.03
C ALA A 49 1.56 -0.93 7.33
N LEU A 50 2.74 -0.30 7.24
CA LEU A 50 3.65 -0.04 8.37
C LEU A 50 3.65 1.42 8.81
N HIS A 51 3.36 2.34 7.90
CA HIS A 51 3.34 3.77 8.15
C HIS A 51 1.99 4.34 7.72
N ALA A 52 1.53 5.37 8.43
CA ALA A 52 0.25 6.02 8.20
C ALA A 52 -0.89 4.99 8.03
N PRO A 53 -1.17 4.16 9.07
CA PRO A 53 -2.19 3.13 8.98
C PRO A 53 -3.57 3.69 8.62
N ASP A 54 -3.88 4.91 9.05
CA ASP A 54 -5.14 5.59 8.72
C ASP A 54 -5.26 5.89 7.22
N GLU A 55 -4.19 6.34 6.58
CA GLU A 55 -4.17 6.58 5.12
C GLU A 55 -4.28 5.27 4.36
N ALA A 56 -3.57 4.23 4.81
CA ALA A 56 -3.66 2.90 4.21
C ALA A 56 -5.06 2.30 4.35
N ALA A 57 -5.70 2.45 5.51
CA ALA A 57 -7.07 2.01 5.76
C ALA A 57 -8.07 2.75 4.87
N GLN A 58 -7.86 4.04 4.62
CA GLN A 58 -8.64 4.79 3.64
C GLN A 58 -8.48 4.18 2.24
N VAL A 59 -7.25 4.01 1.74
CA VAL A 59 -7.01 3.44 0.41
C VAL A 59 -7.58 2.02 0.26
N LEU A 60 -7.38 1.15 1.25
CA LEU A 60 -7.93 -0.21 1.24
C LEU A 60 -9.45 -0.23 1.27
N SER A 61 -10.10 0.75 1.89
CA SER A 61 -11.56 0.90 1.83
C SER A 61 -12.04 1.20 0.40
N ILE A 62 -11.27 1.95 -0.39
CA ILE A 62 -11.56 2.21 -1.82
C ILE A 62 -11.43 0.92 -2.64
N VAL A 63 -10.37 0.16 -2.38
CA VAL A 63 -10.18 -1.17 -3.00
C VAL A 63 -11.37 -2.08 -2.65
N ARG A 64 -11.84 -2.03 -1.39
CA ARG A 64 -13.03 -2.79 -0.97
C ARG A 64 -14.29 -2.38 -1.74
N ILE A 65 -14.52 -1.07 -1.94
CA ILE A 65 -15.64 -0.59 -2.77
C ILE A 65 -15.59 -1.20 -4.18
N GLY A 66 -14.41 -1.25 -4.80
CA GLY A 66 -14.23 -1.89 -6.10
C GLY A 66 -14.48 -3.40 -6.08
N GLN A 67 -14.06 -4.10 -5.02
CA GLN A 67 -14.34 -5.53 -4.83
C GLN A 67 -15.84 -5.81 -4.74
N ASP A 68 -16.59 -4.93 -4.08
CA ASP A 68 -18.05 -5.00 -3.97
C ASP A 68 -18.77 -4.48 -5.24
N ASN A 69 -18.05 -4.38 -6.37
CA ASN A 69 -18.54 -3.93 -7.68
C ASN A 69 -19.05 -2.48 -7.71
N GLY A 70 -18.57 -1.65 -6.78
CA GLY A 70 -18.80 -0.21 -6.79
C GLY A 70 -17.90 0.51 -7.79
N TRP A 71 -18.38 1.65 -8.28
CA TRP A 71 -17.65 2.56 -9.18
C TRP A 71 -17.46 3.97 -8.61
N LEU A 72 -18.26 4.32 -7.63
CA LEU A 72 -18.26 5.64 -7.00
C LEU A 72 -17.63 5.51 -5.62
N TRP A 73 -16.63 6.35 -5.38
CA TRP A 73 -16.01 6.49 -4.08
C TRP A 73 -16.98 7.09 -3.07
N ARG A 74 -16.92 6.58 -1.84
CA ARG A 74 -17.61 7.10 -0.67
C ARG A 74 -16.74 6.86 0.55
N ALA A 75 -16.71 7.78 1.50
CA ALA A 75 -15.99 7.56 2.74
C ALA A 75 -16.70 6.48 3.55
N LEU A 76 -16.01 5.36 3.82
CA LEU A 76 -16.51 4.29 4.68
C LEU A 76 -16.15 4.50 6.15
N HIS A 77 -15.26 5.46 6.43
CA HIS A 77 -14.75 5.77 7.77
C HIS A 77 -15.48 6.93 8.45
N THR A 78 -16.49 7.53 7.80
CA THR A 78 -17.34 8.58 8.39
C THR A 78 -18.80 8.15 8.42
N GLY A 79 -19.54 8.54 9.46
CA GLY A 79 -20.97 8.22 9.60
C GLY A 79 -21.91 9.13 8.79
N GLU A 80 -21.37 10.09 8.06
CA GLU A 80 -22.14 11.05 7.27
C GLU A 80 -22.57 10.41 5.95
N ALA A 81 -23.85 10.56 5.59
CA ALA A 81 -24.34 10.06 4.31
C ALA A 81 -23.77 10.91 3.17
N GLN A 82 -23.00 10.28 2.28
CA GLN A 82 -22.36 10.93 1.14
C GLN A 82 -22.93 10.40 -0.17
N SER A 83 -23.21 11.30 -1.12
CA SER A 83 -23.41 10.91 -2.51
C SER A 83 -22.06 10.46 -3.07
N GLY A 84 -22.00 9.26 -3.63
CA GLY A 84 -20.74 8.74 -4.18
C GLY A 84 -20.20 9.63 -5.30
N ILE A 85 -18.89 9.86 -5.31
CA ILE A 85 -18.20 10.67 -6.31
C ILE A 85 -17.21 9.85 -7.11
N PHE A 86 -16.88 10.29 -8.33
CA PHE A 86 -15.85 9.66 -9.14
C PHE A 86 -14.47 10.15 -8.70
N ALA A 87 -13.87 9.46 -7.73
CA ALA A 87 -12.54 9.73 -7.21
C ALA A 87 -11.73 8.43 -7.15
N ASP A 88 -10.40 8.54 -7.25
CA ASP A 88 -9.48 7.43 -7.07
C ASP A 88 -9.77 6.16 -7.91
N PRO A 89 -10.12 6.29 -9.21
CA PRO A 89 -10.61 5.18 -10.02
C PRO A 89 -9.58 4.06 -10.18
N LEU A 90 -8.28 4.36 -10.08
CA LEU A 90 -7.22 3.37 -10.14
C LEU A 90 -7.35 2.35 -9.00
N TYR A 91 -7.62 2.81 -7.77
CA TYR A 91 -7.79 1.91 -6.62
C TYR A 91 -9.10 1.11 -6.69
N ILE A 92 -10.15 1.70 -7.26
CA ILE A 92 -11.42 0.99 -7.54
C ILE A 92 -11.19 -0.13 -8.56
N VAL A 93 -10.45 0.14 -9.64
CA VAL A 93 -10.09 -0.87 -10.65
C VAL A 93 -9.25 -1.99 -10.05
N VAL A 94 -8.32 -1.68 -9.14
CA VAL A 94 -7.60 -2.70 -8.36
C VAL A 94 -8.58 -3.57 -7.58
N GLY A 95 -9.58 -2.99 -6.91
CA GLY A 95 -10.64 -3.75 -6.24
C GLY A 95 -11.41 -4.69 -7.17
N GLN A 96 -11.78 -4.20 -8.35
CA GLN A 96 -12.48 -5.02 -9.35
C GLN A 96 -11.61 -6.16 -9.88
N LEU A 97 -10.32 -5.91 -10.09
CA LEU A 97 -9.35 -6.95 -10.44
C LEU A 97 -9.20 -7.97 -9.31
N ALA A 98 -9.26 -7.57 -8.03
CA ALA A 98 -9.21 -8.50 -6.91
C ALA A 98 -10.42 -9.43 -6.93
N ARG A 99 -11.61 -8.90 -7.23
CA ARG A 99 -12.82 -9.70 -7.44
C ARG A 99 -12.67 -10.68 -8.61
N ILE A 100 -12.16 -10.24 -9.77
CA ILE A 100 -12.04 -11.09 -10.97
C ILE A 100 -11.00 -12.20 -10.77
N THR A 101 -9.89 -11.88 -10.11
CA THR A 101 -8.80 -12.84 -9.88
C THR A 101 -9.03 -13.74 -8.67
N GLY A 102 -10.00 -13.42 -7.80
CA GLY A 102 -10.24 -14.11 -6.54
C GLY A 102 -9.15 -13.88 -5.49
N LEU A 103 -8.25 -12.92 -5.72
CA LEU A 103 -7.18 -12.57 -4.79
C LEU A 103 -7.70 -11.64 -3.69
N ASP A 104 -7.08 -11.74 -2.52
CA ASP A 104 -7.30 -10.79 -1.44
C ASP A 104 -6.94 -9.35 -1.87
N GLY A 105 -7.69 -8.37 -1.34
CA GLY A 105 -7.58 -6.97 -1.73
C GLY A 105 -6.24 -6.35 -1.32
N ILE A 106 -5.73 -6.71 -0.14
CA ILE A 106 -4.44 -6.23 0.36
C ILE A 106 -3.32 -6.76 -0.53
N THR A 107 -3.38 -8.06 -0.85
CA THR A 107 -2.41 -8.71 -1.75
C THR A 107 -2.38 -8.03 -3.12
N LEU A 108 -3.54 -7.81 -3.74
CA LEU A 108 -3.57 -7.19 -5.06
C LEU A 108 -3.18 -5.71 -5.03
N PHE A 109 -3.50 -4.99 -3.95
CA PHE A 109 -3.03 -3.63 -3.73
C PHE A 109 -1.49 -3.57 -3.71
N HIS A 110 -0.83 -4.49 -3.02
CA HIS A 110 0.64 -4.54 -3.02
C HIS A 110 1.23 -4.91 -4.38
N ILE A 111 0.57 -5.80 -5.14
CA ILE A 111 0.97 -6.12 -6.52
C ILE A 111 0.86 -4.86 -7.40
N ALA A 112 -0.26 -4.15 -7.34
CA ALA A 112 -0.47 -2.92 -8.10
C ALA A 112 0.57 -1.86 -7.72
N ARG A 113 0.88 -1.72 -6.43
CA ARG A 113 1.94 -0.82 -5.93
C ARG A 113 3.32 -1.22 -6.47
N ALA A 114 3.64 -2.51 -6.52
CA ALA A 114 4.90 -3.00 -7.08
C ALA A 114 5.02 -2.67 -8.57
N LEU A 115 3.95 -2.90 -9.34
CA LEU A 115 3.90 -2.59 -10.77
C LEU A 115 4.02 -1.09 -11.03
N ALA A 116 3.33 -0.26 -10.25
CA ALA A 116 3.44 1.19 -10.34
C ALA A 116 4.87 1.69 -10.02
N ALA A 117 5.51 1.11 -9.00
CA ALA A 117 6.90 1.43 -8.66
C ALA A 117 7.87 1.04 -9.78
N LEU A 118 7.71 -0.17 -10.36
CA LEU A 118 8.49 -0.61 -11.50
C LEU A 118 8.31 0.33 -12.70
N PHE A 119 7.07 0.66 -13.03
CA PHE A 119 6.76 1.61 -14.10
C PHE A 119 7.43 2.97 -13.87
N MET A 120 7.33 3.51 -12.65
CA MET A 120 7.98 4.77 -12.26
C MET A 120 9.51 4.70 -12.43
N PHE A 121 10.17 3.64 -11.97
CA PHE A 121 11.62 3.50 -12.12
C PHE A 121 12.06 3.40 -13.60
N HIS A 122 11.26 2.79 -14.46
CA HIS A 122 11.52 2.77 -15.90
C HIS A 122 11.31 4.16 -16.51
N ALA A 123 10.25 4.86 -16.12
CA ALA A 123 9.98 6.24 -16.57
C ALA A 123 11.10 7.21 -16.16
N LEU A 124 11.63 7.10 -14.93
CA LEU A 124 12.79 7.86 -14.48
C LEU A 124 14.02 7.59 -15.35
N TYR A 125 14.26 6.33 -15.72
CA TYR A 125 15.39 6.02 -16.58
C TYR A 125 15.21 6.59 -17.99
N VAL A 126 14.02 6.48 -18.58
CA VAL A 126 13.70 7.06 -19.89
C VAL A 126 13.88 8.59 -19.86
N LEU A 127 13.43 9.25 -18.79
CA LEU A 127 13.67 10.67 -18.57
C LEU A 127 15.17 10.99 -18.54
N GLY A 128 15.95 10.23 -17.79
CA GLY A 128 17.41 10.39 -17.74
C GLY A 128 18.09 10.14 -19.10
N ALA A 129 17.60 9.18 -19.88
CA ALA A 129 18.10 8.88 -21.21
C ALA A 129 17.79 9.98 -22.23
N ALA A 130 16.66 10.69 -22.06
CA ALA A 130 16.26 11.83 -22.88
C ALA A 130 17.13 13.08 -22.62
N ILE A 131 17.60 13.28 -21.38
CA ILE A 131 18.38 14.45 -20.98
C ILE A 131 19.88 14.25 -21.23
N TRP A 132 20.42 13.08 -20.86
CA TRP A 132 21.86 12.83 -20.90
C TRP A 132 22.26 11.81 -21.97
N THR A 133 23.35 12.07 -22.68
CA THR A 133 23.92 11.14 -23.67
C THR A 133 24.91 10.14 -23.06
N ARG A 134 25.56 10.49 -21.95
CA ARG A 134 26.56 9.64 -21.28
C ARG A 134 25.89 8.62 -20.37
N LEU A 135 26.14 7.33 -20.62
CA LEU A 135 25.60 6.21 -19.84
C LEU A 135 25.87 6.32 -18.33
N THR A 136 27.08 6.72 -17.95
CA THR A 136 27.46 6.86 -16.53
C THR A 136 26.57 7.88 -15.82
N ILE A 137 26.26 9.01 -16.47
CA ILE A 137 25.41 10.05 -15.90
C ILE A 137 23.97 9.55 -15.78
N ARG A 138 23.45 8.84 -16.79
CA ARG A 138 22.11 8.22 -16.74
C ARG A 138 21.95 7.30 -15.53
N ARG A 139 22.96 6.45 -15.28
CA ARG A 139 22.95 5.51 -14.14
C ARG A 139 23.03 6.22 -12.80
N VAL A 140 23.89 7.23 -12.69
CA VAL A 140 24.00 8.04 -11.45
C VAL A 140 22.70 8.79 -11.17
N PHE A 141 22.12 9.44 -12.18
CA PHE A 141 20.81 10.10 -12.06
C PHE A 141 19.74 9.13 -11.58
N TRP A 142 19.61 7.97 -12.24
CA TRP A 142 18.61 6.97 -11.87
C TRP A 142 18.79 6.47 -10.44
N SER A 143 20.03 6.17 -10.02
CA SER A 143 20.31 5.68 -8.67
C SER A 143 19.96 6.73 -7.61
N ILE A 144 20.35 8.00 -7.82
CA ILE A 144 20.05 9.09 -6.89
C ILE A 144 18.54 9.35 -6.85
N ALA A 145 17.88 9.43 -8.02
CA ALA A 145 16.45 9.70 -8.10
C ALA A 145 15.61 8.58 -7.45
N SER A 146 16.01 7.32 -7.63
CA SER A 146 15.27 6.17 -7.11
C SER A 146 15.42 6.01 -5.59
N VAL A 147 16.57 6.39 -5.03
CA VAL A 147 16.86 6.25 -3.59
C VAL A 147 16.61 7.56 -2.82
N GLY A 148 16.53 8.70 -3.51
CA GLY A 148 16.43 10.03 -2.91
C GLY A 148 15.16 10.30 -2.11
N ALA A 149 14.08 9.54 -2.33
CA ALA A 149 12.88 9.59 -1.51
C ALA A 149 13.12 9.09 -0.05
N GLY A 150 14.28 8.46 0.20
CA GLY A 150 14.70 8.02 1.52
C GLY A 150 14.15 6.64 1.92
N PHE A 151 14.59 6.18 3.08
CA PHE A 151 14.17 4.91 3.68
C PHE A 151 13.37 5.19 4.96
N GLY A 152 12.23 5.86 4.82
CA GLY A 152 11.40 6.29 5.96
C GLY A 152 11.01 5.15 6.92
N TRP A 153 11.02 3.91 6.44
CA TRP A 153 10.77 2.71 7.26
C TRP A 153 11.91 2.29 8.18
N LEU A 154 13.14 2.76 7.92
CA LEU A 154 14.29 2.51 8.80
C LEU A 154 14.29 3.39 10.04
N ILE A 155 13.54 4.50 10.03
CA ILE A 155 13.45 5.40 11.17
C ILE A 155 12.19 5.02 11.95
N PRO A 156 12.32 4.45 13.15
CA PRO A 156 11.19 4.36 14.06
C PRO A 156 10.84 5.81 14.42
N SER A 157 9.81 6.38 13.80
CA SER A 157 9.16 7.56 14.35
C SER A 157 8.75 7.18 15.77
N GLY A 158 9.29 7.86 16.79
CA GLY A 158 9.27 7.48 18.21
C GLY A 158 7.91 7.29 18.89
N ALA A 159 6.82 7.07 18.14
CA ALA A 159 5.70 6.30 18.64
C ALA A 159 6.17 4.85 18.79
N ALA A 160 6.25 4.37 20.03
CA ALA A 160 6.67 3.03 20.43
C ALA A 160 5.76 1.89 19.89
N ASP A 161 4.98 2.16 18.86
CA ASP A 161 3.83 1.39 18.45
C ASP A 161 3.87 1.00 16.96
N THR A 162 4.95 1.21 16.20
CA THR A 162 4.94 0.96 14.73
C THR A 162 4.60 -0.50 14.33
N VAL A 163 4.91 -1.48 15.19
CA VAL A 163 4.46 -2.88 15.00
C VAL A 163 2.98 -3.05 15.43
N GLY A 164 2.53 -2.30 16.42
CA GLY A 164 1.13 -2.25 16.85
C GLY A 164 0.23 -1.44 15.92
N ALA A 165 0.76 -0.47 15.18
CA ALA A 165 0.02 0.45 14.33
C ALA A 165 -0.40 -0.19 13.00
N GLY A 166 0.43 -1.10 12.48
CA GLY A 166 0.11 -1.90 11.29
C GLY A 166 -0.69 -3.16 11.59
N THR A 167 -0.99 -3.44 12.86
CA THR A 167 -1.73 -4.65 13.27
C THR A 167 -2.97 -4.25 14.04
N VAL A 168 -4.09 -4.93 13.80
CA VAL A 168 -5.31 -4.69 14.58
C VAL A 168 -5.63 -5.93 15.39
N SER A 169 -6.01 -5.69 16.64
CA SER A 169 -6.52 -6.72 17.53
C SER A 169 -7.81 -7.28 16.96
N VAL A 170 -7.75 -8.51 16.48
CA VAL A 170 -8.92 -9.32 16.16
C VAL A 170 -9.45 -9.82 17.50
N SER A 171 -10.23 -8.99 18.21
CA SER A 171 -11.03 -9.51 19.31
C SER A 171 -11.93 -10.57 18.70
N GLY A 172 -11.79 -11.83 19.13
CA GLY A 172 -12.71 -12.90 18.76
C GLY A 172 -14.12 -12.40 19.01
N GLY A 173 -14.84 -12.08 17.93
CA GLY A 173 -16.19 -11.60 18.00
C GLY A 173 -17.07 -12.73 18.51
N ALA A 174 -17.19 -12.84 19.84
CA ALA A 174 -18.48 -13.20 20.37
C ALA A 174 -19.43 -12.12 19.83
N ALA A 175 -20.27 -12.49 18.86
CA ALA A 175 -21.33 -11.62 18.38
C ALA A 175 -22.08 -11.11 19.62
N GLN A 176 -21.90 -9.83 19.95
CA GLN A 176 -22.65 -9.21 21.04
C GLN A 176 -24.01 -8.84 20.47
N CYS A 177 -24.92 -9.81 20.52
CA CYS A 177 -26.33 -9.62 20.21
C CYS A 177 -26.90 -8.62 21.22
N ALA A 178 -27.26 -7.43 20.77
CA ALA A 178 -27.88 -6.42 21.63
C ALA A 178 -29.34 -6.73 22.01
N SER A 179 -29.93 -7.82 21.50
CA SER A 179 -31.32 -8.22 21.80
C SER A 179 -31.57 -9.70 21.48
N PRO A 180 -32.52 -10.39 22.15
CA PRO A 180 -32.84 -11.81 21.90
C PRO A 180 -33.44 -12.10 20.50
N ALA A 181 -33.65 -11.07 19.67
CA ALA A 181 -34.39 -11.14 18.42
C ALA A 181 -33.56 -11.39 17.15
N GLY A 182 -32.26 -11.69 17.24
CA GLY A 182 -31.50 -12.29 16.12
C GLY A 182 -30.89 -11.33 15.09
N ASP A 183 -30.89 -10.02 15.31
CA ASP A 183 -30.22 -9.07 14.43
C ASP A 183 -28.74 -8.88 14.83
N CYS A 184 -27.85 -9.71 14.28
CA CYS A 184 -26.40 -9.56 14.46
C CYS A 184 -25.85 -8.50 13.48
N VAL A 185 -25.50 -7.31 13.98
CA VAL A 185 -24.67 -6.35 13.24
C VAL A 185 -23.20 -6.59 13.60
N LEU A 186 -22.34 -6.79 12.58
CA LEU A 186 -20.89 -6.89 12.72
C LEU A 186 -20.32 -5.55 13.25
N GLY A 187 -20.24 -5.42 14.57
CA GLY A 187 -19.57 -4.31 15.23
C GLY A 187 -18.05 -4.54 15.20
N VAL A 188 -17.33 -3.76 14.39
CA VAL A 188 -15.89 -3.57 14.62
C VAL A 188 -15.75 -2.69 15.87
N PRO A 189 -15.07 -3.13 16.94
CA PRO A 189 -14.88 -2.29 18.11
C PRO A 189 -13.91 -1.15 17.74
N VAL A 190 -14.46 0.04 17.50
CA VAL A 190 -13.68 1.27 17.49
C VAL A 190 -13.27 1.52 18.93
N GLY A 191 -11.95 1.57 19.18
CA GLY A 191 -11.35 1.70 20.51
C GLY A 191 -12.06 2.75 21.37
N GLY A 192 -12.50 2.33 22.55
CA GLY A 192 -13.21 3.18 23.50
C GLY A 192 -12.34 4.34 23.99
N ASP A 193 -12.91 5.54 23.94
CA ASP A 193 -12.36 6.75 24.54
C ASP A 193 -12.23 6.57 26.07
N PRO A 194 -11.03 6.64 26.66
CA PRO A 194 -10.83 6.45 28.09
C PRO A 194 -11.39 7.60 28.95
N ARG A 195 -12.03 8.64 28.38
CA ARG A 195 -12.58 9.77 29.13
C ARG A 195 -14.02 9.59 29.65
N ARG A 196 -14.66 8.43 29.46
CA ARG A 196 -16.01 8.14 29.99
C ARG A 196 -16.06 7.28 31.25
N ALA A 197 -15.03 7.33 32.11
CA ALA A 197 -15.15 6.85 33.48
C ALA A 197 -15.76 7.95 34.37
N GLY A 198 -17.09 7.96 34.48
CA GLY A 198 -17.78 8.70 35.53
C GLY A 198 -17.65 7.97 36.88
N PRO A 199 -17.58 8.67 38.02
CA PRO A 199 -17.40 8.05 39.33
C PRO A 199 -18.72 7.40 39.77
N GLY A 200 -18.66 6.12 40.12
CA GLY A 200 -19.69 5.39 40.87
C GLY A 200 -19.09 4.89 42.17
#